data_AF-A0A2T6DZA9-F1
#
_entry.id   AF-A0A2T6DZA9-F1
#
_cell.length_a   1.000
_cell.length_b   1.000
_cell.length_c   1.000
_cell.angle_alpha   90.00
_cell.angle_beta   90.00
_cell.angle_gamma   90.00
#
_symmetry.space_group_name_H-M   'P 1'
#
loop_
_entity.id
_entity.type
_entity.pdbx_description
1 polymer ?
#
loop_
_entity_poly.entity_id
_entity_poly.type
_entity_poly.pdbx_seq_one_letter_code
_entity_poly.pdbx_strand_id
1 'polypeptide(L)'
;MNDPKSKREPLSKTPSWIMLGIVIGAVLGTAAQTQWQKREQARAEAAQKAAPVPKPEPPPAPKPEPVHLPLTEMEAVFEKWAEDADWVHDVTQVAFWNPVTNQYSEYVEVLRNGEDLYFRSVPKLTRPLIDQPKDPNAPIRFTETEEEHAKKSRWIFAPAP
;
A
#
# COMPACT_ATOMS: atom_id res chain seq x y z
N MET A 1 -69.64 88.32 9.64
CA MET A 1 -68.56 88.35 10.66
C MET A 1 -68.58 87.03 11.41
N ASN A 2 -67.56 86.20 11.51
CA ASN A 2 -66.19 86.20 11.02
C ASN A 2 -65.72 84.74 11.00
N ASP A 3 -65.05 84.34 9.92
CA ASP A 3 -64.12 83.19 9.91
C ASP A 3 -62.85 83.54 10.72
N PRO A 4 -62.16 82.52 11.27
CA PRO A 4 -60.74 82.45 10.98
C PRO A 4 -60.24 81.05 10.63
N LYS A 5 -59.76 80.97 9.38
CA LYS A 5 -58.45 80.45 8.92
C LYS A 5 -58.01 79.05 9.35
N SER A 6 -58.13 78.15 8.36
CA SER A 6 -57.18 77.08 7.98
C SER A 6 -55.76 77.21 8.57
N LYS A 7 -55.26 76.11 9.15
CA LYS A 7 -53.91 75.56 8.91
C LYS A 7 -53.92 74.06 9.21
N ARG A 8 -54.01 73.25 8.15
CA ARG A 8 -53.61 71.83 8.21
C ARG A 8 -52.09 71.80 8.20
N GLU A 9 -51.45 71.36 9.28
CA GLU A 9 -50.00 71.12 9.29
C GLU A 9 -49.68 69.88 8.43
N PRO A 10 -48.66 69.93 7.57
CA PRO A 10 -48.26 68.78 6.78
C PRO A 10 -47.62 67.70 7.67
N LEU A 11 -48.09 66.47 7.46
CA LEU A 11 -47.48 65.23 7.91
C LEU A 11 -46.00 65.15 7.50
N SER A 12 -45.22 64.45 8.34
CA SER A 12 -43.82 64.05 8.19
C SER A 12 -42.77 65.08 8.63
N LYS A 13 -42.65 65.24 9.95
CA LYS A 13 -41.34 65.46 10.58
C LYS A 13 -40.89 64.13 11.19
N THR A 14 -40.38 63.23 10.36
CA THR A 14 -39.50 62.18 10.90
C THR A 14 -38.31 62.90 11.56
N PRO A 15 -37.98 62.63 12.83
CA PRO A 15 -36.86 63.27 13.50
C PRO A 15 -35.59 63.11 12.66
N SER A 16 -34.92 64.23 12.35
CA SER A 16 -33.76 64.31 11.45
C SER A 16 -32.64 63.32 11.79
N TRP A 17 -32.52 62.92 13.06
CA TRP A 17 -31.58 61.91 13.54
C TRP A 17 -31.85 60.50 13.02
N ILE A 18 -33.11 60.14 12.79
CA ILE A 18 -33.48 58.82 12.25
C ILE A 18 -32.99 58.71 10.79
N MET A 19 -33.17 59.76 10.00
CA MET A 19 -32.68 59.80 8.61
C MET A 19 -31.15 59.72 8.55
N LEU A 20 -30.44 60.35 9.50
CA LEU A 20 -28.98 60.26 9.59
C LEU A 20 -28.53 58.82 9.87
N GLY A 21 -29.16 58.14 10.82
CA GLY A 21 -28.87 56.74 11.12
C GLY A 21 -29.14 55.80 9.94
N ILE A 22 -30.20 56.05 9.18
CA ILE A 22 -30.54 55.27 7.98
C ILE A 22 -29.50 55.47 6.89
N VAL A 23 -29.08 56.71 6.62
CA VAL A 23 -28.06 57.01 5.59
C VAL A 23 -26.72 56.38 5.96
N ILE A 24 -26.29 56.49 7.22
CA ILE A 24 -25.05 55.85 7.70
C ILE A 24 -25.16 54.32 7.59
N GLY A 25 -26.29 53.75 8.02
CA GLY A 25 -26.55 52.31 7.90
C GLY A 25 -26.53 51.82 6.46
N ALA A 26 -27.09 52.58 5.52
CA ALA A 26 -27.08 52.25 4.09
C ALA A 26 -25.67 52.31 3.50
N VAL A 27 -24.87 53.31 3.87
CA VAL A 27 -23.47 53.42 3.42
C VAL A 27 -22.61 52.29 3.98
N LEU A 28 -22.76 51.97 5.27
CA LEU A 28 -22.02 50.86 5.89
C LEU A 28 -22.47 49.50 5.36
N GLY A 29 -23.77 49.31 5.16
CA GLY A 29 -24.34 48.08 4.60
C GLY A 29 -23.85 47.82 3.17
N THR A 30 -23.83 48.85 2.32
CA THR A 30 -23.32 48.73 0.93
C THR A 30 -21.80 48.51 0.90
N ALA A 31 -21.03 49.15 1.79
CA ALA A 31 -19.60 48.88 1.93
C ALA A 31 -19.30 47.44 2.40
N ALA A 32 -20.06 46.93 3.37
CA ALA A 32 -19.91 45.55 3.85
C ALA A 32 -20.32 44.54 2.76
N GLN A 33 -21.39 44.81 2.03
CA GLN A 33 -21.89 43.93 0.97
C GLN A 33 -20.91 43.85 -0.20
N THR A 34 -20.31 44.97 -0.61
CA THR A 34 -19.30 44.99 -1.67
C THR A 34 -18.01 44.27 -1.25
N GLN A 35 -17.59 44.37 0.01
CA GLN A 35 -16.46 43.59 0.52
C GLN A 35 -16.76 42.09 0.57
N TRP A 36 -17.98 41.71 0.98
CA TRP A 36 -18.38 40.30 1.01
C TRP A 36 -18.38 39.69 -0.39
N GLN A 37 -18.93 40.39 -1.39
CA GLN A 37 -18.89 39.95 -2.78
C GLN A 37 -17.47 39.79 -3.33
N LYS A 38 -16.56 40.73 -3.02
CA LYS A 38 -15.14 40.62 -3.40
C LYS A 38 -14.47 39.39 -2.78
N ARG A 39 -14.79 39.06 -1.53
CA ARG A 39 -14.24 37.88 -0.84
C ARG A 39 -14.78 36.58 -1.44
N GLU A 40 -16.06 36.53 -1.77
CA GLU A 40 -16.66 35.37 -2.47
C GLU A 40 -16.08 35.19 -3.87
N GLN A 41 -15.87 36.27 -4.62
CA GLN A 41 -15.20 36.22 -5.92
C GLN A 41 -13.76 35.73 -5.80
N ALA A 42 -12.97 36.27 -4.86
CA ALA A 42 -11.62 35.81 -4.61
C ALA A 42 -11.57 34.33 -4.17
N ARG A 43 -12.56 33.87 -3.40
CA ARG A 43 -12.68 32.47 -2.99
C ARG A 43 -13.04 31.56 -4.15
N ALA A 44 -13.95 31.99 -5.04
CA ALA A 44 -14.30 31.26 -6.25
C ALA A 44 -13.12 31.18 -7.23
N GLU A 45 -12.38 32.28 -7.40
CA GLU A 45 -11.17 32.31 -8.24
C GLU A 45 -10.06 31.43 -7.65
N ALA A 46 -9.86 31.46 -6.33
CA ALA A 46 -8.93 30.58 -5.64
C ALA A 46 -9.34 29.09 -5.74
N ALA A 47 -10.64 28.78 -5.69
CA ALA A 47 -11.16 27.43 -5.85
C ALA A 47 -11.02 26.90 -7.28
N GLN A 48 -11.13 27.77 -8.29
CA GLN A 48 -10.90 27.41 -9.69
C GLN A 48 -9.40 27.24 -10.02
N LYS A 49 -8.54 27.99 -9.33
CA LYS A 49 -7.07 27.90 -9.49
C LYS A 49 -6.44 26.80 -8.65
N ALA A 50 -7.16 26.25 -7.66
CA ALA A 50 -6.70 25.13 -6.86
C ALA A 50 -6.59 23.86 -7.72
N ALA A 51 -5.38 23.30 -7.81
CA ALA A 51 -5.16 22.00 -8.43
C ALA A 51 -5.99 20.92 -7.72
N PRO A 52 -6.43 19.85 -8.43
CA PRO A 52 -7.25 18.81 -7.82
C PRO A 52 -6.50 18.17 -6.66
N VAL A 53 -7.15 18.14 -5.49
CA VAL A 53 -6.67 17.43 -4.31
C VAL A 53 -6.54 15.94 -4.68
N PRO A 54 -5.39 15.28 -4.46
CA PRO A 54 -5.27 13.86 -4.70
C PRO A 54 -6.29 13.12 -3.82
N LYS A 55 -7.12 12.30 -4.46
CA LYS A 55 -8.09 11.43 -3.78
C LYS A 55 -7.33 10.54 -2.78
N PRO A 56 -7.80 10.35 -1.54
CA PRO A 56 -7.18 9.41 -0.61
C PRO A 56 -7.19 8.03 -1.27
N GLU A 57 -6.00 7.48 -1.49
CA GLU A 57 -5.83 6.13 -1.98
C GLU A 57 -6.39 5.19 -0.90
N PRO A 58 -7.28 4.23 -1.26
CA PRO A 58 -7.75 3.25 -0.29
C PRO A 58 -6.54 2.52 0.32
N PRO A 59 -6.58 2.18 1.62
CA PRO A 59 -5.47 1.47 2.26
C PRO A 59 -5.13 0.22 1.42
N PRO A 60 -3.83 -0.06 1.19
CA PRO A 60 -3.43 -1.23 0.43
C PRO A 60 -4.10 -2.45 1.05
N ALA A 61 -4.75 -3.27 0.22
CA ALA A 61 -5.36 -4.50 0.67
C ALA A 61 -4.34 -5.28 1.51
N PRO A 62 -4.74 -5.88 2.65
CA PRO A 62 -3.84 -6.71 3.43
C PRO A 62 -3.21 -7.73 2.50
N LYS A 63 -1.87 -7.73 2.41
CA LYS A 63 -1.16 -8.78 1.70
C LYS A 63 -1.64 -10.10 2.30
N PRO A 64 -2.05 -11.09 1.48
CA PRO A 64 -2.36 -12.41 2.01
C PRO A 64 -1.14 -12.88 2.80
N GLU A 65 -1.37 -13.27 4.06
CA GLU A 65 -0.32 -13.90 4.85
C GLU A 65 0.18 -15.13 4.07
N PRO A 66 1.50 -15.31 3.92
CA PRO A 66 2.00 -16.48 3.24
C PRO A 66 1.51 -17.72 3.98
N VAL A 67 0.78 -18.58 3.27
CA VAL A 67 0.35 -19.88 3.78
C VAL A 67 1.58 -20.78 3.78
N HIS A 68 2.24 -20.87 4.94
CA HIS A 68 3.37 -21.76 5.16
C HIS A 68 2.89 -23.17 5.47
N LEU A 69 3.61 -24.18 4.99
CA LEU A 69 3.39 -25.55 5.44
C LEU A 69 3.68 -25.64 6.95
N PRO A 70 2.87 -26.38 7.72
CA PRO A 70 3.18 -26.66 9.12
C PRO A 70 4.55 -27.33 9.26
N LEU A 71 5.32 -26.96 10.30
CA LEU A 71 6.65 -27.52 10.54
C LEU A 71 6.64 -29.06 10.60
N THR A 72 5.66 -29.65 11.28
CA THR A 72 5.50 -31.11 11.38
C THR A 72 5.31 -31.79 10.02
N GLU A 73 4.65 -31.13 9.07
CA GLU A 73 4.52 -31.66 7.71
C GLU A 73 5.86 -31.57 6.96
N MET A 74 6.58 -30.46 7.12
CA MET A 74 7.91 -30.31 6.53
C MET A 74 8.88 -31.37 7.06
N GLU A 75 8.86 -31.64 8.37
CA GLU A 75 9.67 -32.67 9.01
C GLU A 75 9.37 -34.06 8.46
N ALA A 76 8.10 -34.47 8.43
CA ALA A 76 7.68 -35.78 7.93
C ALA A 76 8.02 -35.98 6.45
N VAL A 77 7.83 -34.93 5.63
CA VAL A 77 8.24 -34.97 4.21
C VAL A 77 9.75 -35.05 4.09
N PHE A 78 10.49 -34.24 4.85
CA PHE A 78 11.95 -34.27 4.80
C PHE A 78 12.49 -35.64 5.19
N GLU A 79 12.04 -36.22 6.30
CA GLU A 79 12.47 -37.54 6.78
C GLU A 79 12.33 -38.62 5.71
N LYS A 80 11.19 -38.62 4.99
CA LYS A 80 10.94 -39.58 3.90
C LYS A 80 11.88 -39.42 2.70
N TRP A 81 12.35 -38.21 2.44
CA TRP A 81 13.09 -37.87 1.22
C TRP A 81 14.55 -37.46 1.49
N ALA A 82 14.99 -37.48 2.75
CA ALA A 82 16.29 -36.97 3.19
C ALA A 82 17.49 -37.67 2.54
N GLU A 83 17.30 -38.87 1.99
CA GLU A 83 18.34 -39.61 1.27
C GLU A 83 18.87 -38.86 0.03
N ASP A 84 18.04 -38.02 -0.59
CA ASP A 84 18.41 -37.24 -1.78
C ASP A 84 18.99 -35.85 -1.41
N ALA A 85 19.25 -35.59 -0.12
CA ALA A 85 19.72 -34.29 0.36
C ALA A 85 21.25 -34.16 0.27
N ASP A 86 21.70 -33.12 -0.44
CA ASP A 86 23.12 -32.73 -0.45
C ASP A 86 23.45 -31.78 0.69
N TRP A 87 24.32 -32.26 1.59
CA TRP A 87 24.76 -31.58 2.79
C TRP A 87 26.09 -30.86 2.56
N VAL A 88 26.14 -29.57 2.88
CA VAL A 88 27.35 -28.74 2.83
C VAL A 88 27.50 -28.04 4.17
N HIS A 89 28.56 -28.36 4.91
CA HIS A 89 28.75 -27.88 6.30
C HIS A 89 27.54 -28.19 7.21
N ASP A 90 27.01 -29.41 7.10
CA ASP A 90 25.80 -29.87 7.80
C ASP A 90 24.53 -29.05 7.53
N VAL A 91 24.52 -28.26 6.46
CA VAL A 91 23.37 -27.49 6.00
C VAL A 91 22.93 -27.99 4.63
N THR A 92 21.62 -28.12 4.47
CA THR A 92 20.99 -28.25 3.16
C THR A 92 19.86 -27.25 2.99
N GLN A 93 19.49 -26.99 1.74
CA GLN A 93 18.40 -26.11 1.35
C GLN A 93 17.46 -26.88 0.45
N VAL A 94 16.17 -26.70 0.70
CA VAL A 94 15.10 -27.42 0.03
C VAL A 94 13.96 -26.48 -0.31
N ALA A 95 13.21 -26.83 -1.35
CA ALA A 95 11.95 -26.19 -1.69
C ALA A 95 10.81 -27.19 -1.57
N PHE A 96 9.82 -26.90 -0.73
CA PHE A 96 8.61 -27.70 -0.61
C PHE A 96 7.53 -27.21 -1.57
N TRP A 97 6.73 -28.16 -2.03
CA TRP A 97 5.56 -27.91 -2.86
C TRP A 97 4.49 -27.17 -2.07
N ASN A 98 4.07 -26.00 -2.56
CA ASN A 98 2.94 -25.27 -1.99
C ASN A 98 1.67 -25.56 -2.81
N PRO A 99 0.64 -26.21 -2.23
CA PRO A 99 -0.59 -26.56 -2.95
C PRO A 99 -1.45 -25.34 -3.29
N VAL A 100 -1.27 -24.21 -2.61
CA VAL A 100 -2.00 -22.96 -2.87
C VAL A 100 -1.48 -22.28 -4.14
N THR A 101 -0.16 -22.21 -4.30
CA THR A 101 0.48 -21.58 -5.46
C THR A 101 0.82 -22.56 -6.58
N ASN A 102 0.66 -23.87 -6.34
CA ASN A 102 0.93 -24.95 -7.29
C ASN A 102 2.37 -24.90 -7.85
N GLN A 103 3.33 -24.59 -6.97
CA GLN A 103 4.75 -24.44 -7.30
C GLN A 103 5.61 -24.74 -6.05
N TYR A 104 6.89 -25.03 -6.26
CA TYR A 104 7.86 -25.12 -5.17
C TYR A 104 8.25 -23.72 -4.71
N SER A 105 7.66 -23.25 -3.61
CA SER A 105 7.86 -21.88 -3.12
C SER A 105 8.10 -21.76 -1.62
N GLU A 106 7.98 -22.85 -0.86
CA GLU A 106 8.36 -22.87 0.55
C GLU A 106 9.83 -23.24 0.68
N TYR A 107 10.70 -22.24 0.80
CA TYR A 107 12.15 -22.47 0.89
C TYR A 107 12.59 -22.61 2.35
N VAL A 108 13.32 -23.68 2.63
CA VAL A 108 13.76 -24.02 3.98
C VAL A 108 15.23 -24.39 3.95
N GLU A 109 15.97 -23.89 4.91
CA GLU A 109 17.30 -24.36 5.27
C GLU A 109 17.15 -25.39 6.39
N VAL A 110 17.73 -26.57 6.19
CA VAL A 110 17.78 -27.65 7.17
C VAL A 110 19.21 -27.76 7.67
N LEU A 111 19.40 -27.54 8.97
CA LEU A 111 20.66 -27.74 9.66
C LEU A 111 20.60 -29.07 10.40
N ARG A 112 21.64 -29.89 10.22
CA ARG A 112 21.84 -31.11 10.99
C ARG A 112 22.84 -30.85 12.11
N ASN A 113 22.53 -31.29 13.32
CA ASN A 113 23.45 -31.27 14.44
C ASN A 113 23.38 -32.61 15.18
N GLY A 114 24.31 -33.52 14.87
CA GLY A 114 24.23 -34.90 15.34
C GLY A 114 23.01 -35.60 14.75
N GLU A 115 22.07 -35.99 15.62
CA GLU A 115 20.80 -36.65 15.24
C GLU A 115 19.64 -35.65 15.09
N ASP A 116 19.82 -34.40 15.53
CA ASP A 116 18.77 -33.39 15.48
C ASP A 116 18.77 -32.64 14.14
N LEU A 117 17.57 -32.34 13.66
CA LEU A 117 17.32 -31.52 12.47
C LEU A 117 16.61 -30.22 12.87
N TYR A 118 17.11 -29.10 12.37
CA TYR A 118 16.53 -27.78 12.59
C TYR A 118 16.10 -27.18 11.26
N PHE A 119 14.86 -26.73 11.19
CA PHE A 119 14.25 -26.16 9.99
C PHE A 119 14.12 -24.65 10.15
N ARG A 120 14.62 -23.90 9.17
CA ARG A 120 14.52 -22.44 9.12
C ARG A 120 14.01 -22.00 7.76
N SER A 121 12.86 -21.33 7.71
CA SER A 121 12.37 -20.70 6.48
C SER A 121 13.35 -19.63 5.98
N VAL A 122 13.59 -19.60 4.68
CA VAL A 122 14.45 -18.60 4.01
C VAL A 122 13.67 -17.91 2.89
N PRO A 123 13.93 -16.62 2.62
CA PRO A 123 13.16 -15.88 1.61
C PRO A 123 13.47 -16.32 0.17
N LYS A 124 14.63 -16.92 -0.06
CA LYS A 124 15.09 -17.44 -1.35
C LYS A 124 16.18 -18.48 -1.14
N LEU A 125 16.31 -19.40 -2.09
CA LEU A 125 17.45 -20.32 -2.15
C LEU A 125 18.72 -19.58 -2.54
N THR A 126 19.84 -19.97 -1.94
CA THR A 126 21.18 -19.50 -2.34
C THR A 126 21.86 -20.48 -3.29
N ARG A 127 21.32 -21.71 -3.39
CA ARG A 127 21.79 -22.77 -4.28
C ARG A 127 20.73 -23.09 -5.34
N PRO A 128 21.12 -23.45 -6.57
CA PRO A 128 20.18 -23.85 -7.61
C PRO A 128 19.49 -25.17 -7.24
N LEU A 129 18.23 -25.34 -7.67
CA LEU A 129 17.51 -26.62 -7.54
C LEU A 129 18.09 -27.65 -8.51
N ILE A 130 18.04 -28.93 -8.14
CA ILE A 130 18.46 -30.02 -9.01
C ILE A 130 17.55 -30.07 -10.25
N ASP A 131 18.16 -29.89 -11.43
CA ASP A 131 17.45 -29.86 -12.72
C ASP A 131 16.63 -31.15 -13.00
N GLN A 132 17.19 -32.30 -12.62
CA GLN A 132 16.63 -33.63 -12.88
C GLN A 132 16.44 -34.37 -11.55
N PRO A 133 15.32 -34.13 -10.84
CA PRO A 133 15.04 -34.81 -9.59
C PRO A 133 14.78 -36.30 -9.85
N LYS A 134 15.21 -37.14 -8.92
CA LYS A 134 15.03 -38.60 -8.96
C LYS A 134 13.56 -39.01 -9.08
N ASP A 135 12.67 -38.33 -8.34
CA ASP A 135 11.22 -38.45 -8.52
C ASP A 135 10.62 -37.09 -8.93
N PRO A 136 10.05 -36.96 -10.14
CA PRO A 136 9.44 -35.74 -10.62
C PRO A 136 8.14 -35.36 -9.87
N ASN A 137 7.53 -36.26 -9.11
CA ASN A 137 6.32 -35.99 -8.33
C ASN A 137 6.60 -35.78 -6.82
N ALA A 138 7.88 -35.77 -6.40
CA ALA A 138 8.23 -35.56 -5.01
C ALA A 138 7.69 -34.20 -4.49
N PRO A 139 7.10 -34.13 -3.28
CA PRO A 139 6.62 -32.89 -2.68
C PRO A 139 7.75 -31.95 -2.20
N ILE A 140 9.00 -32.33 -2.43
CA ILE A 140 10.22 -31.59 -2.05
C ILE A 140 11.21 -31.61 -3.21
N ARG A 141 11.97 -30.52 -3.34
CA ARG A 141 13.13 -30.39 -4.26
C ARG A 141 14.37 -30.04 -3.47
N PHE A 142 15.46 -30.71 -3.80
CA PHE A 142 16.78 -30.45 -3.24
C PHE A 142 17.57 -29.51 -4.14
N THR A 143 18.52 -28.81 -3.54
CA THR A 143 19.46 -27.97 -4.26
C THR A 143 20.76 -28.70 -4.55
N GLU A 144 21.35 -28.43 -5.71
CA GLU A 144 22.66 -28.96 -6.10
C GLU A 144 23.81 -28.25 -5.37
N THR A 145 24.94 -28.94 -5.27
CA THR A 145 26.17 -28.36 -4.74
C THR A 145 26.78 -27.35 -5.72
N GLU A 146 27.52 -26.37 -5.20
CA GLU A 146 28.19 -25.37 -6.05
C GLU A 146 29.20 -26.02 -7.01
N GLU A 147 29.86 -27.10 -6.59
CA GLU A 147 30.83 -27.83 -7.41
C GLU A 147 30.17 -28.53 -8.61
N GLU A 148 29.03 -29.19 -8.40
CA GLU A 148 28.28 -29.86 -9.47
C GLU A 148 27.70 -28.85 -10.45
N HIS A 149 27.13 -27.76 -9.94
CA HIS A 149 26.64 -26.67 -10.76
C HIS A 149 27.79 -26.00 -11.56
N ALA A 150 28.96 -25.80 -10.95
CA ALA A 150 30.16 -25.29 -11.61
C ALA A 150 30.67 -26.25 -12.69
N LYS A 151 30.59 -27.56 -12.47
CA LYS A 151 30.94 -28.58 -13.47
C LYS A 151 29.98 -28.56 -14.65
N LYS A 152 28.66 -28.53 -14.41
CA LYS A 152 27.64 -28.45 -15.47
C LYS A 152 27.80 -27.18 -16.31
N SER A 153 27.91 -26.03 -15.65
CA SER A 153 28.07 -24.74 -16.34
C SER A 153 29.38 -24.67 -17.14
N ARG A 154 30.47 -25.31 -16.67
CA ARG A 154 31.72 -25.41 -17.44
C ARG A 154 31.56 -26.11 -18.78
N TRP A 155 30.69 -27.11 -18.90
CA TRP A 155 30.44 -27.82 -20.17
C TRP A 155 29.54 -27.03 -21.12
N ILE A 156 28.62 -26.21 -20.60
CA ILE A 156 27.74 -25.36 -21.42
C ILE A 156 28.54 -24.29 -22.19
N PHE A 157 29.68 -23.85 -21.64
CA PHE A 157 30.53 -22.81 -22.24
C PHE A 157 31.85 -23.33 -22.82
N ALA A 158 32.05 -24.65 -22.91
CA ALA A 158 33.22 -25.20 -23.59
C ALA A 158 33.03 -25.08 -25.12
N PRO A 159 33.98 -24.50 -25.88
CA PRO A 159 33.91 -24.53 -27.33
C PRO A 159 33.98 -25.98 -27.80
N ALA A 160 33.07 -26.36 -28.70
CA ALA A 160 33.10 -27.67 -29.35
C ALA A 160 34.46 -27.88 -30.06
N PRO A 161 35.01 -29.11 -30.06
CA PRO A 161 36.31 -29.41 -30.67
C PRO A 161 36.32 -29.17 -32.18
#